data_AF-A0A359LNF8-F1
#
_entry.id   AF-A0A359LNF8-F1
#
_cell.length_a   1.000
_cell.length_b   1.000
_cell.length_c   1.000
_cell.angle_alpha   90.00
_cell.angle_beta   90.00
_cell.angle_gamma   90.00
#
_symmetry.space_group_name_H-M   'P 1'
#
loop_
_entity.id
_entity.type
_entity.pdbx_description
1 polymer ?
#
loop_
_entity_poly.entity_id
_entity_poly.type
_entity_poly.pdbx_seq_one_letter_code
_entity_poly.pdbx_strand_id
1 'polypeptide(L)'
;MKLLVAILAIAPVFAIDPSQMVVLEMRSGVRGGCGPALIDFFRNLPDGSTQSAPFRVPEGMSLVVTDVDWHYYSGLPSQLQVLRLLIENLAKPEIRRRAFESTVMLNNAGLGGRSERMTTGFVVSSAGRLCLDVLPGPLGDPVRLNSVIVRGYLSR
;
A
#
# COMPACT_ATOMS: atom_id res chain seq x y z
N MET A 1 17.53 -46.98 -24.44
CA MET A 1 16.60 -45.97 -23.89
C MET A 1 17.40 -45.06 -22.97
N LYS A 2 17.77 -43.84 -23.40
CA LYS A 2 18.57 -42.90 -22.60
C LYS A 2 17.64 -42.14 -21.65
N LEU A 3 17.83 -42.32 -20.34
CA LEU A 3 17.13 -41.57 -19.32
C LEU A 3 17.70 -40.13 -19.29
N LEU A 4 16.93 -39.13 -19.72
CA LEU A 4 17.24 -37.74 -19.46
C LEU A 4 16.90 -37.45 -18.00
N VAL A 5 17.92 -37.18 -17.18
CA VAL A 5 17.73 -36.61 -15.83
C VAL A 5 17.51 -35.11 -16.02
N ALA A 6 16.27 -34.65 -15.85
CA ALA A 6 15.95 -33.24 -15.78
C ALA A 6 16.43 -32.70 -14.44
N ILE A 7 17.51 -31.89 -14.46
CA ILE A 7 17.93 -31.11 -13.31
C ILE A 7 16.89 -30.00 -13.12
N LEU A 8 16.05 -30.11 -12.09
CA LEU A 8 15.23 -28.98 -11.64
C LEU A 8 16.18 -27.88 -11.14
N ALA A 9 16.36 -26.83 -11.93
CA ALA A 9 16.98 -25.60 -11.45
C ALA A 9 16.03 -24.96 -10.43
N ILE A 10 16.34 -25.09 -9.14
CA ILE A 10 15.69 -24.31 -8.09
C ILE A 10 16.10 -22.86 -8.33
N ALA A 11 15.17 -22.03 -8.79
CA ALA A 11 15.42 -20.59 -8.93
C ALA A 11 15.84 -20.03 -7.55
N PRO A 12 16.83 -19.13 -7.49
CA PRO A 12 17.25 -18.55 -6.23
C PRO A 12 16.06 -17.83 -5.59
N VAL A 13 15.70 -18.25 -4.37
CA VAL A 13 14.84 -17.45 -3.51
C VAL A 13 15.66 -16.24 -3.11
N PHE A 14 15.40 -15.09 -3.74
CA PHE A 14 16.00 -13.83 -3.31
C PHE A 14 15.54 -13.55 -1.87
N ALA A 15 16.43 -13.79 -0.91
CA ALA A 15 16.18 -13.43 0.48
C ALA A 15 16.29 -11.91 0.60
N ILE A 16 15.18 -11.25 0.91
CA ILE A 16 15.15 -9.82 1.22
C ILE A 16 15.77 -9.64 2.60
N ASP A 17 16.76 -8.75 2.71
CA ASP A 17 17.31 -8.35 4.01
C ASP A 17 16.18 -7.75 4.87
N PRO A 18 15.92 -8.28 6.08
CA PRO A 18 14.90 -7.74 6.99
C PRO A 18 15.03 -6.23 7.24
N SER A 19 16.24 -5.67 7.16
CA SER A 19 16.47 -4.22 7.29
C SER A 19 15.78 -3.39 6.21
N GLN A 20 15.56 -3.99 5.03
CA GLN A 20 14.91 -3.37 3.89
C GLN A 20 13.39 -3.47 3.95
N MET A 21 12.83 -4.28 4.85
CA MET A 21 11.38 -4.41 4.99
C MET A 21 10.76 -3.09 5.45
N VAL A 22 9.66 -2.74 4.80
CA VAL A 22 8.89 -1.53 5.07
C VAL A 22 7.45 -1.93 5.35
N VAL A 23 6.96 -1.49 6.50
CA VAL A 23 5.54 -1.54 6.87
C VAL A 23 5.07 -0.11 7.03
N LEU A 24 4.10 0.30 6.22
CA LEU A 24 3.52 1.63 6.25
C LEU A 24 2.09 1.59 6.76
N GLU A 25 1.74 2.54 7.61
CA GLU A 25 0.39 2.76 8.09
C GLU A 25 -0.14 4.11 7.58
N MET A 26 -1.39 4.11 7.11
CA MET A 26 -2.10 5.31 6.69
C MET A 26 -2.50 6.19 7.89
N ARG A 27 -2.35 7.51 7.75
CA ARG A 27 -2.92 8.51 8.66
C ARG A 27 -3.63 9.61 7.87
N SER A 28 -4.71 10.15 8.43
CA SER A 28 -5.45 11.32 7.90
C SER A 28 -5.08 12.61 8.63
N GLY A 29 -5.49 13.75 8.06
CA GLY A 29 -5.24 15.08 8.67
C GLY A 29 -3.77 15.50 8.63
N VAL A 30 -2.94 14.84 7.80
CA VAL A 30 -1.52 15.10 7.71
C VAL A 30 -1.29 16.34 6.85
N ARG A 31 -0.61 17.36 7.38
CA ARG A 31 -0.33 18.58 6.60
C ARG A 31 0.39 18.24 5.29
N GLY A 32 -0.22 18.60 4.17
CA GLY A 32 0.30 18.32 2.83
C GLY A 32 0.01 16.90 2.31
N GLY A 33 -0.78 16.09 3.04
CA GLY A 33 -1.23 14.78 2.61
C GLY A 33 -2.13 14.82 1.36
N CYS A 34 -2.39 13.65 0.79
CA CYS A 34 -3.14 13.49 -0.45
C CYS A 34 -4.66 13.62 -0.22
N GLY A 35 -5.32 14.34 -1.13
CA GLY A 35 -6.78 14.41 -1.19
C GLY A 35 -7.45 15.17 -0.03
N PRO A 36 -8.78 15.18 0.02
CA PRO A 36 -9.53 15.98 1.01
C PRO A 36 -9.29 15.53 2.46
N ALA A 37 -9.09 14.23 2.69
CA ALA A 37 -8.77 13.69 4.00
C ALA A 37 -7.30 13.87 4.43
N LEU A 38 -6.48 14.51 3.59
CA LEU A 38 -5.07 14.80 3.87
C LEU A 38 -4.30 13.52 4.29
N ILE A 39 -4.39 12.48 3.47
CA ILE A 39 -3.85 11.16 3.78
C ILE A 39 -2.35 11.10 3.51
N ASP A 40 -1.59 10.51 4.42
CA ASP A 40 -0.19 10.14 4.18
C ASP A 40 0.16 8.83 4.88
N PHE A 41 1.34 8.29 4.60
CA PHE A 41 1.81 7.01 5.14
C PHE A 41 3.00 7.22 6.07
N PHE A 42 3.05 6.48 7.17
CA PHE A 42 4.12 6.52 8.15
C PHE A 42 4.72 5.12 8.32
N ARG A 43 6.04 5.03 8.46
CA ARG A 43 6.71 3.73 8.61
C ARG A 43 6.64 3.26 10.06
N ASN A 44 6.17 2.03 10.25
CA ASN A 44 6.33 1.31 11.51
C ASN A 44 7.73 0.71 11.58
N LEU A 45 8.38 0.93 12.71
CA LEU A 45 9.72 0.46 13.02
C LEU A 45 9.64 -0.94 13.68
N PRO A 46 10.70 -1.76 13.57
CA PRO A 46 10.69 -3.12 14.12
C PRO A 46 10.51 -3.19 15.64
N ASP A 47 10.75 -2.10 16.36
CA ASP A 47 10.53 -1.98 17.80
C ASP A 47 9.07 -1.66 18.17
N GLY A 48 8.18 -1.58 17.19
CA GLY A 48 6.76 -1.27 17.36
C GLY A 48 6.44 0.22 17.42
N SER A 49 7.45 1.10 17.36
CA SER A 49 7.23 2.54 17.24
C SER A 49 6.90 2.93 15.79
N THR A 50 6.39 4.15 15.59
CA THR A 50 6.14 4.70 14.25
C THR A 50 7.01 5.93 14.04
N GLN A 51 7.54 6.10 12.83
CA GLN A 51 8.24 7.32 12.46
C GLN A 51 7.37 8.56 12.70
N SER A 52 8.00 9.67 13.11
CA SER A 52 7.32 10.91 13.43
C SER A 52 6.91 11.72 12.19
N ALA A 53 7.55 11.46 11.04
CA ALA A 53 7.30 12.14 9.78
C ALA A 53 6.72 11.18 8.73
N PRO A 54 5.97 11.70 7.74
CA PRO A 54 5.50 10.89 6.63
C PRO A 54 6.66 10.21 5.91
N PHE A 55 6.46 8.94 5.59
CA PHE A 55 7.45 8.13 4.90
C PHE A 55 7.66 8.65 3.47
N ARG A 56 8.92 8.78 3.08
CA ARG A 56 9.35 9.05 1.71
C ARG A 56 10.41 8.02 1.35
N VAL A 57 10.37 7.56 0.10
CA VAL A 57 11.37 6.63 -0.40
C VAL A 57 12.71 7.37 -0.45
N PRO A 58 13.78 6.84 0.16
CA PRO A 58 15.09 7.48 0.15
C PRO A 58 15.60 7.70 -1.28
N GLU A 59 16.41 8.74 -1.48
CA GLU A 59 17.03 9.00 -2.78
C GLU A 59 17.87 7.81 -3.25
N GLY A 60 17.80 7.48 -4.55
CA GLY A 60 18.48 6.33 -5.14
C GLY A 60 17.88 4.97 -4.76
N MET A 61 16.74 4.96 -4.05
CA MET A 61 15.99 3.75 -3.73
C MET A 61 14.61 3.76 -4.39
N SER A 62 14.02 2.58 -4.45
CA SER A 62 12.64 2.33 -4.81
C SER A 62 11.97 1.47 -3.73
N LEU A 63 10.73 1.78 -3.37
CA LEU A 63 9.88 0.91 -2.57
C LEU A 63 9.14 -0.05 -3.51
N VAL A 64 9.38 -1.34 -3.35
CA VAL A 64 8.57 -2.39 -3.98
C VAL A 64 7.46 -2.78 -3.01
N VAL A 65 6.23 -2.43 -3.35
CA VAL A 65 5.04 -2.78 -2.57
C VAL A 65 4.56 -4.16 -2.99
N THR A 66 4.35 -5.06 -2.03
CA THR A 66 4.01 -6.47 -2.28
C THR A 66 2.71 -6.90 -1.60
N ASP A 67 2.32 -6.24 -0.51
CA ASP A 67 1.07 -6.54 0.17
C ASP A 67 0.33 -5.28 0.60
N VAL A 68 -0.99 -5.36 0.59
CA VAL A 68 -1.89 -4.32 1.09
C VAL A 68 -2.97 -4.96 1.95
N ASP A 69 -3.06 -4.52 3.19
CA ASP A 69 -4.21 -4.79 4.05
C ASP A 69 -5.02 -3.52 4.24
N TRP A 70 -6.33 -3.66 4.22
CA TRP A 70 -7.21 -2.54 4.51
C TRP A 70 -8.53 -3.00 5.12
N HIS A 71 -9.13 -2.11 5.92
CA HIS A 71 -10.36 -2.40 6.62
C HIS A 71 -11.26 -1.16 6.76
N TYR A 72 -12.55 -1.38 6.50
CA TYR A 72 -13.68 -0.49 6.71
C TYR A 72 -14.41 -0.86 8.00
N TYR A 73 -14.51 0.10 8.92
CA TYR A 73 -15.25 -0.07 10.18
C TYR A 73 -16.64 0.57 10.16
N SER A 74 -17.01 1.21 9.06
CA SER A 74 -18.36 1.73 8.87
C SER A 74 -18.68 1.93 7.40
N GLY A 75 -19.93 1.68 7.01
CA GLY A 75 -20.40 1.85 5.65
C GLY A 75 -21.84 1.38 5.52
N LEU A 76 -22.43 1.51 4.33
CA LEU A 76 -23.76 0.97 4.11
C LEU A 76 -23.67 -0.56 3.95
N PRO A 77 -24.61 -1.33 4.51
CA PRO A 77 -24.71 -2.77 4.29
C PRO A 77 -24.70 -3.13 2.81
N SER A 78 -24.00 -4.20 2.43
CA SER A 78 -23.88 -4.67 1.04
C SER A 78 -23.29 -3.65 0.04
N GLN A 79 -22.70 -2.56 0.54
CA GLN A 79 -22.06 -1.58 -0.32
C GLN A 79 -20.73 -2.12 -0.86
N LEU A 80 -20.50 -1.93 -2.15
CA LEU A 80 -19.21 -2.18 -2.77
C LEU A 80 -18.26 -1.03 -2.45
N GLN A 81 -17.09 -1.34 -1.90
CA GLN A 81 -16.00 -0.40 -1.65
C GLN A 81 -14.78 -0.80 -2.47
N VAL A 82 -14.15 0.18 -3.11
CA VAL A 82 -12.96 -0.03 -3.95
C VAL A 82 -11.82 0.84 -3.43
N LEU A 83 -10.83 0.22 -2.79
CA LEU A 83 -9.58 0.86 -2.42
C LEU A 83 -8.70 1.03 -3.66
N ARG A 84 -8.09 2.20 -3.82
CA ARG A 84 -7.05 2.45 -4.81
C ARG A 84 -5.81 3.02 -4.13
N LEU A 85 -4.65 2.47 -4.45
CA LEU A 85 -3.38 3.15 -4.19
C LEU A 85 -2.92 3.83 -5.47
N LEU A 86 -2.53 5.09 -5.32
CA LEU A 86 -2.00 5.92 -6.39
C LEU A 86 -0.56 6.29 -6.07
N ILE A 87 0.24 6.44 -7.12
CA ILE A 87 1.54 7.08 -7.04
C ILE A 87 1.36 8.51 -7.53
N GLU A 88 1.63 9.47 -6.66
CA GLU A 88 1.66 10.89 -6.98
C GLU A 88 3.10 11.35 -7.15
N ASN A 89 3.38 12.11 -8.22
CA ASN A 89 4.66 12.76 -8.41
C ASN A 89 4.82 13.94 -7.44
N LEU A 90 5.93 13.98 -6.69
CA LEU A 90 6.15 15.01 -5.66
C LEU A 90 6.41 16.41 -6.24
N ALA A 91 7.02 16.50 -7.42
CA ALA A 91 7.28 17.77 -8.09
C ALA A 91 6.07 18.29 -8.89
N LYS A 92 5.17 17.37 -9.30
CA LYS A 92 3.99 17.63 -10.13
C LYS A 92 2.78 16.87 -9.58
N PRO A 93 2.15 17.33 -8.47
CA PRO A 93 1.10 16.59 -7.76
C PRO A 93 -0.17 16.30 -8.57
N GLU A 94 -0.36 16.98 -9.70
CA GLU A 94 -1.40 16.70 -10.69
C GLU A 94 -1.14 15.39 -11.47
N ILE A 95 0.11 14.94 -11.53
CA ILE A 95 0.49 13.67 -12.15
C ILE A 95 0.33 12.55 -11.11
N ARG A 96 -0.78 11.82 -11.25
CA ARG A 96 -1.10 10.64 -10.44
C ARG A 96 -1.39 9.44 -11.31
N ARG A 97 -0.98 8.26 -10.84
CA ARG A 97 -1.25 6.98 -11.52
C ARG A 97 -1.73 5.95 -10.51
N ARG A 98 -2.83 5.28 -10.81
CA ARG A 98 -3.31 4.13 -10.04
C ARG A 98 -2.32 2.97 -10.22
N ALA A 99 -1.83 2.44 -9.10
CA ALA A 99 -0.87 1.33 -9.06
C ALA A 99 -1.47 0.05 -8.50
N PHE A 100 -2.51 0.17 -7.67
CA PHE A 100 -3.23 -0.95 -7.07
C PHE A 100 -4.72 -0.62 -6.94
N GLU A 101 -5.57 -1.64 -7.06
CA GLU A 101 -7.00 -1.56 -6.83
C GLU A 101 -7.48 -2.85 -6.16
N SER A 102 -8.29 -2.72 -5.11
CA SER A 102 -8.88 -3.85 -4.41
C SER A 102 -10.31 -3.54 -4.02
N THR A 103 -11.19 -4.53 -4.22
CA THR A 103 -12.62 -4.38 -4.02
C THR A 103 -13.12 -5.30 -2.89
N VAL A 104 -13.98 -4.77 -2.02
CA VAL A 104 -14.69 -5.54 -0.99
C VAL A 104 -16.18 -5.17 -0.99
N MET A 105 -17.04 -6.14 -0.71
CA MET A 105 -18.44 -5.89 -0.40
C MET A 105 -18.59 -5.88 1.13
N LEU A 106 -19.17 -4.82 1.68
CA LEU A 106 -19.39 -4.70 3.11
C LEU A 106 -20.50 -5.65 3.58
N ASN A 107 -20.33 -6.22 4.76
CA ASN A 107 -21.32 -7.11 5.37
C ASN A 107 -22.56 -6.35 5.88
N ASN A 108 -23.49 -7.05 6.53
CA ASN A 108 -24.72 -6.45 7.05
C ASN A 108 -24.51 -5.40 8.16
N ALA A 109 -23.33 -5.39 8.79
CA ALA A 109 -22.94 -4.37 9.77
C ALA A 109 -22.17 -3.20 9.14
N GLY A 110 -21.99 -3.18 7.80
CA GLY A 110 -21.21 -2.15 7.12
C GLY A 110 -19.70 -2.31 7.32
N LEU A 111 -19.24 -3.50 7.70
CA LEU A 111 -17.83 -3.81 7.94
C LEU A 111 -17.27 -4.64 6.79
N GLY A 112 -15.98 -4.49 6.52
CA GLY A 112 -15.31 -5.31 5.52
C GLY A 112 -13.84 -4.95 5.42
N GLY A 113 -13.04 -5.89 4.93
CA GLY A 113 -11.63 -5.67 4.69
C GLY A 113 -11.07 -6.75 3.81
N ARG A 114 -9.87 -6.50 3.30
CA ARG A 114 -9.15 -7.46 2.48
C ARG A 114 -7.66 -7.34 2.78
N SER A 115 -7.01 -8.50 2.80
CA SER A 115 -5.56 -8.64 2.76
C SER A 115 -5.22 -9.18 1.39
N GLU A 116 -4.40 -8.45 0.65
CA GLU A 116 -4.00 -8.83 -0.70
C GLU A 116 -2.48 -8.91 -0.78
N ARG A 117 -2.01 -10.11 -1.14
CA ARG A 117 -0.62 -10.38 -1.49
C ARG A 117 -0.49 -10.40 -3.01
N MET A 118 0.33 -9.51 -3.54
CA MET A 118 0.54 -9.37 -4.98
C MET A 118 1.65 -10.31 -5.46
N THR A 119 1.45 -10.91 -6.63
CA THR A 119 2.45 -11.81 -7.25
C THR A 119 3.72 -11.06 -7.66
N THR A 120 3.58 -9.84 -8.18
CA THR A 120 4.71 -9.03 -8.67
C THR A 120 4.87 -7.69 -7.95
N GLY A 121 3.81 -7.21 -7.29
CA GLY A 121 3.81 -5.90 -6.65
C GLY A 121 3.82 -4.72 -7.63
N PHE A 122 4.09 -3.52 -7.09
CA PHE A 122 4.34 -2.30 -7.87
C PHE A 122 5.40 -1.43 -7.18
N VAL A 123 5.97 -0.48 -7.91
CA VAL A 123 7.16 0.27 -7.47
C VAL A 123 6.87 1.74 -7.28
N VAL A 124 7.37 2.33 -6.19
CA VAL A 124 7.37 3.76 -5.92
C VAL A 124 8.82 4.25 -5.81
N SER A 125 9.22 5.20 -6.64
CA SER A 125 10.55 5.81 -6.57
C SER A 125 10.59 6.98 -5.57
N SER A 126 11.79 7.47 -5.28
CA SER A 126 12.01 8.68 -4.48
C SER A 126 11.35 9.95 -5.03
N ALA A 127 10.99 9.98 -6.32
CA ALA A 127 10.28 11.09 -6.94
C ALA A 127 8.76 11.06 -6.71
N GLY A 128 8.25 10.00 -6.08
CA GLY A 128 6.83 9.80 -5.83
C GLY A 128 6.48 9.54 -4.37
N ARG A 129 5.18 9.60 -4.09
CA ARG A 129 4.61 9.12 -2.83
C ARG A 129 3.36 8.29 -3.07
N LEU A 130 3.03 7.45 -2.10
CA LEU A 130 1.76 6.76 -2.06
C LEU A 130 0.65 7.72 -1.64
N CYS A 131 -0.42 7.72 -2.42
CA CYS A 131 -1.69 8.34 -2.10
C CYS A 131 -2.77 7.26 -2.13
N LEU A 132 -3.93 7.60 -1.57
CA LEU A 132 -5.03 6.68 -1.43
C LEU A 132 -6.33 7.33 -1.89
N ASP A 133 -7.19 6.53 -2.51
CA ASP A 133 -8.57 6.88 -2.85
C ASP A 133 -9.49 5.69 -2.53
N VAL A 134 -10.76 5.97 -2.22
CA VAL A 134 -11.77 4.92 -2.08
C VAL A 134 -13.06 5.31 -2.79
N LEU A 135 -13.65 4.36 -3.51
CA LEU A 135 -14.93 4.52 -4.17
C LEU A 135 -16.04 3.67 -3.54
N PRO A 136 -17.29 4.19 -3.46
CA PRO A 136 -17.68 5.56 -3.85
C PRO A 136 -17.09 6.61 -2.90
N GLY A 137 -16.44 7.61 -3.48
CA GLY A 137 -15.65 8.63 -2.80
C GLY A 137 -16.15 10.05 -3.06
N PRO A 138 -15.42 11.08 -2.61
CA PRO A 138 -14.06 11.00 -2.03
C PRO A 138 -14.05 10.50 -0.57
N LEU A 139 -12.88 10.09 -0.08
CA LEU A 139 -12.60 9.98 1.36
C LEU A 139 -12.78 11.37 1.98
N GLY A 140 -13.96 11.59 2.57
CA GLY A 140 -14.29 12.77 3.35
C GLY A 140 -14.16 12.50 4.84
N ASP A 141 -14.27 13.56 5.63
CA ASP A 141 -14.40 13.50 7.09
C ASP A 141 -15.84 13.11 7.47
N PRO A 142 -16.09 12.07 8.30
CA PRO A 142 -15.10 11.16 8.89
C PRO A 142 -14.63 10.09 7.91
N VAL A 143 -13.31 9.83 7.93
CA VAL A 143 -12.69 8.75 7.15
C VAL A 143 -13.23 7.43 7.68
N ARG A 144 -14.10 6.77 6.90
CA ARG A 144 -14.72 5.48 7.27
C ARG A 144 -13.79 4.27 7.11
N LEU A 145 -12.72 4.48 6.34
CA LEU A 145 -11.58 3.59 6.23
C LEU A 145 -10.76 3.69 7.52
N ASN A 146 -10.74 2.63 8.32
CA ASN A 146 -10.05 2.67 9.61
C ASN A 146 -8.54 2.55 9.42
N SER A 147 -8.11 1.53 8.68
CA SER A 147 -6.70 1.18 8.57
C SER A 147 -6.35 0.77 7.16
N VAL A 148 -5.19 1.24 6.69
CA VAL A 148 -4.51 0.70 5.52
C VAL A 148 -3.05 0.47 5.90
N ILE A 149 -2.61 -0.77 5.73
CA ILE A 149 -1.25 -1.21 5.95
C ILE A 149 -0.68 -1.61 4.61
N VAL A 150 0.43 -1.00 4.22
CA VAL A 150 1.17 -1.32 3.00
C VAL A 150 2.48 -1.97 3.40
N ARG A 151 2.80 -3.13 2.83
CA ARG A 151 4.06 -3.83 3.07
C ARG A 151 4.87 -3.98 1.80
N GLY A 152 6.18 -3.93 1.98
CA GLY A 152 7.12 -3.99 0.89
C GLY A 152 8.55 -3.99 1.37
N TYR A 153 9.46 -3.69 0.45
CA TYR A 153 10.88 -3.56 0.76
C TYR A 153 11.54 -2.49 -0.10
N LEU A 154 12.63 -1.93 0.39
CA LEU A 154 13.48 -1.03 -0.38
C LEU A 154 14.44 -1.81 -1.28
N SER A 155 14.62 -1.33 -2.52
CA SER A 155 15.60 -1.81 -3.49
C SER A 155 16.33 -0.65 -4.13
N ARG A 156 17.60 -0.85 -4.48
CA ARG A 156 18.33 0.04 -5.40
C ARG A 156 18.04 -0.33 -6.85
#